data_AF-A0A7J3DIL9-F1
#
_entry.id   AF-A0A7J3DIL9-F1
#
_cell.length_a   1.000
_cell.length_b   1.000
_cell.length_c   1.000
_cell.angle_alpha   90.00
_cell.angle_beta   90.00
_cell.angle_gamma   90.00
#
_symmetry.space_group_name_H-M   'P 1'
#
loop_
_entity.id
_entity.type
_entity.pdbx_description
1 polymer ?
#
loop_
_entity_poly.entity_id
_entity_poly.type
_entity_poly.pdbx_seq_one_letter_code
_entity_poly.pdbx_strand_id
1 'polypeptide(L)'
;MKGQSKALEIVLVLLVLVIVVYVVLDIFTKYIAQESEKLQGIQLTQEQRMAVQKMIQSCETKCSNYQKSVSDKNLVEFCTSFNEIDLNGDGDTNDYSDKSVFPEVSLGGVGSCEKRIPCFLLVECPNVDAKRCEETICSYYSSLGVLGSALDARVNELLDPGDCHDKFLAYHWFTIAFPQTDRGELGCTQ
;
A
#
# COMPACT_ATOMS: atom_id res chain seq x y z
N MET A 1 62.58 38.17 -23.93
CA MET A 1 61.25 37.91 -23.32
C MET A 1 60.29 37.40 -24.41
N LYS A 2 60.23 36.09 -24.69
CA LYS A 2 59.33 35.48 -25.69
C LYS A 2 58.48 34.32 -25.15
N GLY A 3 58.67 33.90 -23.89
CA GLY A 3 57.91 32.83 -23.24
C GLY A 3 56.70 33.29 -22.42
N GLN A 4 56.65 34.56 -21.99
CA GLN A 4 55.56 35.09 -21.17
C GLN A 4 54.22 35.20 -21.93
N SER A 5 54.24 35.44 -23.24
CA SER A 5 53.00 35.55 -24.03
C SER A 5 52.29 34.21 -24.21
N LYS A 6 53.05 33.09 -24.31
CA LYS A 6 52.49 31.74 -24.45
C LYS A 6 51.91 31.21 -23.14
N ALA A 7 52.53 31.52 -22.01
CA ALA A 7 52.00 31.16 -20.70
C ALA A 7 50.69 31.91 -20.39
N LEU A 8 50.61 33.20 -20.75
CA LEU A 8 49.40 34.01 -20.58
C LEU A 8 48.22 33.46 -21.40
N GLU A 9 48.47 33.07 -22.65
CA GLU A 9 47.47 32.50 -23.57
C GLU A 9 46.87 31.19 -23.02
N ILE A 10 47.70 30.31 -22.44
CA ILE A 10 47.27 29.05 -21.82
C ILE A 10 46.40 29.29 -20.58
N VAL A 11 46.77 30.24 -19.73
CA VAL A 11 46.00 30.57 -18.51
C VAL A 11 44.62 31.14 -18.89
N LEU A 12 44.55 31.94 -19.95
CA LEU A 12 43.30 32.54 -20.41
C LEU A 12 42.34 31.47 -20.96
N VAL A 13 42.85 30.50 -21.72
CA VAL A 13 42.06 29.34 -22.20
C VAL A 13 41.55 28.48 -21.04
N LEU A 14 42.39 28.22 -20.04
CA LEU A 14 42.01 27.48 -18.84
C LEU A 14 40.89 28.17 -18.05
N LEU A 15 40.96 29.50 -17.92
CA LEU A 15 39.98 30.29 -17.19
C LEU A 15 38.61 30.29 -17.90
N VAL A 16 38.60 30.37 -19.23
CA VAL A 16 37.38 30.22 -20.02
C VAL A 16 36.77 28.82 -19.84
N LEU A 17 37.60 27.78 -19.83
CA LEU A 17 37.14 26.39 -19.63
C LEU A 17 36.46 26.20 -18.26
N VAL A 18 37.03 26.77 -17.20
CA VAL A 18 36.45 26.72 -15.85
C VAL A 18 35.09 27.43 -15.79
N ILE A 19 34.96 28.59 -16.45
CA ILE A 19 33.68 29.31 -16.53
C ILE A 19 32.62 28.46 -17.25
N VAL A 20 32.98 27.83 -18.37
CA VAL A 20 32.06 26.96 -19.11
C VAL A 20 31.59 25.79 -18.25
N VAL A 21 32.51 25.12 -17.53
CA VAL A 21 32.15 24.02 -16.62
C VAL A 21 31.22 24.50 -15.51
N TYR A 22 31.49 25.67 -14.92
CA TYR A 22 30.64 26.25 -13.88
C TYR A 22 29.22 26.54 -14.38
N VAL A 23 29.10 27.16 -15.57
CA VAL A 23 27.80 27.46 -16.19
C VAL A 23 27.01 26.18 -16.48
N VAL A 24 27.69 25.13 -16.96
CA VAL A 24 27.05 23.83 -17.20
C VAL A 24 26.56 23.23 -15.88
N LEU A 25 27.37 23.24 -14.82
CA LEU A 25 26.96 22.73 -13.50
C LEU A 25 25.78 23.52 -12.90
N ASP A 26 25.75 24.85 -13.07
CA ASP A 26 24.63 25.70 -12.62
C ASP A 26 23.33 25.38 -13.37
N ILE A 27 23.41 25.11 -14.68
CA ILE A 27 22.24 24.68 -15.48
C ILE A 27 21.78 23.28 -15.04
N PHE A 28 22.69 22.33 -14.85
CA PHE A 28 22.35 20.98 -14.39
C PHE A 28 21.70 20.97 -13.00
N THR A 29 22.23 21.76 -12.06
CA THR A 29 21.66 21.87 -10.71
C THR A 29 20.28 22.53 -10.70
N LYS A 30 20.06 23.56 -11.53
CA LYS A 30 18.73 24.16 -11.73
C LYS A 30 17.74 23.18 -12.35
N TYR A 31 18.17 22.35 -13.30
CA TYR A 31 17.32 21.33 -13.91
C TYR A 31 16.89 20.25 -12.90
N ILE A 32 17.82 19.79 -12.06
CA ILE A 32 17.53 18.84 -10.97
C ILE A 32 16.59 19.46 -9.92
N ALA A 33 16.83 20.72 -9.53
CA ALA A 33 15.97 21.42 -8.57
C ALA A 33 14.55 21.61 -9.11
N GLN A 34 14.41 21.92 -10.40
CA GLN A 34 13.12 22.15 -11.06
C GLN A 34 12.30 20.86 -11.26
N GLU A 35 12.94 19.70 -11.44
CA GLU A 35 12.26 18.40 -11.36
C GLU A 35 11.89 18.02 -9.92
N SER A 36 12.72 18.39 -8.94
CA SER A 36 12.43 18.12 -7.53
C SER A 36 11.24 18.92 -6.99
N GLU A 37 10.98 20.11 -7.51
CA GLU A 37 9.85 20.96 -7.09
C GLU A 37 8.48 20.43 -7.56
N LYS A 38 8.45 19.62 -8.63
CA LYS A 38 7.25 18.88 -9.07
C LYS A 38 7.02 17.56 -8.31
N LEU A 39 7.94 17.18 -7.43
CA LEU A 39 7.90 15.98 -6.57
C LEU A 39 7.63 16.31 -5.09
N GLN A 40 7.25 17.55 -4.77
CA GLN A 40 6.95 18.00 -3.40
C GLN A 40 5.59 17.52 -2.83
N GLY A 41 5.01 16.45 -3.39
CA GLY A 41 3.90 15.73 -2.78
C GLY A 41 4.40 14.40 -2.23
N ILE A 42 4.93 14.42 -1.01
CA ILE A 42 5.38 13.24 -0.23
C ILE A 42 6.59 12.52 -0.87
N GLN A 43 7.80 12.91 -0.46
CA GLN A 43 8.97 12.06 -0.63
C GLN A 43 8.84 10.85 0.29
N LEU A 44 8.16 9.81 -0.17
CA LEU A 44 8.12 8.51 0.49
C LEU A 44 9.54 8.02 0.74
N THR A 45 9.85 7.72 1.99
CA THR A 45 11.18 7.22 2.34
C THR A 45 11.40 5.86 1.68
N GLN A 46 12.64 5.54 1.34
CA GLN A 46 13.00 4.21 0.84
C GLN A 46 12.56 3.11 1.82
N GLU A 47 12.59 3.42 3.11
CA GLU A 47 12.11 2.54 4.19
C GLU A 47 10.60 2.25 4.08
N GLN A 48 9.77 3.29 3.88
CA GLN A 48 8.33 3.11 3.67
C GLN A 48 8.07 2.22 2.46
N ARG A 49 8.73 2.48 1.31
CA ARG A 49 8.58 1.66 0.10
C ARG A 49 8.95 0.19 0.34
N MET A 50 10.05 -0.06 1.06
CA MET A 50 10.43 -1.42 1.42
C MET A 50 9.42 -2.08 2.37
N ALA A 51 8.83 -1.33 3.30
CA ALA A 51 7.77 -1.83 4.16
C ALA A 51 6.55 -2.25 3.33
N VAL A 52 6.11 -1.40 2.39
CA VAL A 52 5.01 -1.70 1.47
C VAL A 52 5.26 -2.98 0.68
N GLN A 53 6.44 -3.09 0.08
CA GLN A 53 6.81 -4.27 -0.69
C GLN A 53 6.81 -5.54 0.17
N LYS A 54 7.26 -5.47 1.43
CA LYS A 54 7.20 -6.62 2.35
C LYS A 54 5.76 -7.01 2.69
N MET A 55 4.87 -6.05 2.88
CA MET A 55 3.45 -6.32 3.15
C MET A 55 2.79 -6.99 1.94
N ILE A 56 3.00 -6.46 0.73
CA ILE A 56 2.53 -7.06 -0.52
C ILE A 56 3.07 -8.49 -0.66
N GLN A 57 4.39 -8.68 -0.52
CA GLN A 57 5.01 -10.01 -0.62
C GLN A 57 4.47 -11.00 0.43
N SER A 58 4.15 -10.53 1.63
CA SER A 58 3.52 -11.34 2.67
C SER A 58 2.13 -11.83 2.23
N CYS A 59 1.31 -10.93 1.69
CA CYS A 59 -0.01 -11.27 1.15
C CYS A 59 0.09 -12.19 -0.08
N GLU A 60 1.01 -11.91 -1.02
CA GLU A 60 1.29 -12.78 -2.17
C GLU A 60 1.74 -14.17 -1.74
N THR A 61 2.58 -14.27 -0.71
CA THR A 61 3.04 -15.56 -0.16
C THR A 61 1.85 -16.35 0.40
N LYS A 62 0.97 -15.71 1.16
CA LYS A 62 -0.25 -16.35 1.70
C LYS A 62 -1.19 -16.79 0.59
N CYS A 63 -1.43 -15.95 -0.42
CA CYS A 63 -2.20 -16.34 -1.60
C CYS A 63 -1.53 -17.51 -2.33
N SER A 64 -0.22 -17.46 -2.56
CA SER A 64 0.54 -18.53 -3.21
C SER A 64 0.44 -19.85 -2.45
N ASN A 65 0.48 -19.81 -1.11
CA ASN A 65 0.31 -20.98 -0.27
C ASN A 65 -1.09 -21.59 -0.43
N TYR A 66 -2.13 -20.75 -0.47
CA TYR A 66 -3.49 -21.20 -0.79
C TYR A 66 -3.57 -21.79 -2.21
N GLN A 67 -2.99 -21.14 -3.22
CA GLN A 67 -3.04 -21.62 -4.61
C GLN A 67 -2.27 -22.95 -4.80
N LYS A 68 -1.16 -23.15 -4.07
CA LYS A 68 -0.39 -24.40 -4.10
C LYS A 68 -1.10 -25.54 -3.36
N SER A 69 -1.83 -25.22 -2.30
CA SER A 69 -2.55 -26.17 -1.46
C SER A 69 -3.90 -25.58 -1.10
N VAL A 70 -4.86 -25.80 -2.01
CA VAL A 70 -6.23 -25.29 -1.93
C VAL A 70 -6.90 -25.93 -0.72
N SER A 71 -6.85 -25.24 0.41
CA SER A 71 -7.45 -25.66 1.67
C SER A 71 -8.04 -24.46 2.39
N ASP A 72 -9.16 -24.69 3.08
CA ASP A 72 -9.87 -23.65 3.83
C ASP A 72 -8.96 -23.00 4.88
N LYS A 73 -8.06 -23.75 5.51
CA LYS A 73 -7.09 -23.21 6.46
C LYS A 73 -6.19 -22.15 5.83
N ASN A 74 -5.62 -22.43 4.66
CA ASN A 74 -4.70 -21.50 3.99
C ASN A 74 -5.47 -20.26 3.47
N LEU A 75 -6.70 -20.47 3.01
CA LEU A 75 -7.56 -19.37 2.58
C LEU A 75 -7.96 -18.48 3.77
N VAL A 76 -8.33 -19.07 4.91
CA VAL A 76 -8.58 -18.32 6.16
C VAL A 76 -7.34 -17.52 6.55
N GLU A 77 -6.14 -18.12 6.51
CA GLU A 77 -4.92 -17.39 6.83
C GLU A 77 -4.69 -16.17 5.91
N PHE A 78 -4.98 -16.30 4.62
CA PHE A 78 -4.93 -15.16 3.68
C PHE A 78 -6.00 -14.11 4.01
N CYS A 79 -7.24 -14.55 4.20
CA CYS A 79 -8.41 -13.69 4.42
C CYS A 79 -8.36 -12.89 5.72
N THR A 80 -7.75 -13.44 6.78
CA THR A 80 -7.66 -12.78 8.09
C THR A 80 -6.34 -12.03 8.29
N SER A 81 -5.53 -11.89 7.24
CA SER A 81 -4.28 -11.14 7.31
C SER A 81 -4.52 -9.67 6.98
N PHE A 82 -4.19 -8.82 7.95
CA PHE A 82 -4.27 -7.37 7.82
C PHE A 82 -2.88 -6.75 7.89
N ASN A 83 -2.75 -5.59 7.26
CA ASN A 83 -1.55 -4.79 7.27
C ASN A 83 -1.88 -3.36 7.70
N GLU A 84 -0.93 -2.73 8.35
CA GLU A 84 -0.98 -1.33 8.75
C GLU A 84 -0.01 -0.54 7.87
N ILE A 85 -0.52 0.45 7.14
CA ILE A 85 0.25 1.23 6.17
C ILE A 85 -0.37 2.62 5.99
N ASP A 86 0.48 3.63 6.07
CA ASP A 86 0.16 5.03 5.79
C ASP A 86 -0.02 5.25 4.28
N LEU A 87 -1.21 4.99 3.73
CA LEU A 87 -1.46 4.98 2.28
C LEU A 87 -1.47 6.38 1.68
N ASN A 88 -1.87 7.38 2.45
CA ASN A 88 -1.99 8.75 2.01
C ASN A 88 -0.68 9.55 2.21
N GLY A 89 0.25 9.05 3.03
CA GLY A 89 1.58 9.60 3.31
C GLY A 89 1.60 10.74 4.33
N ASP A 90 0.60 10.86 5.19
CA ASP A 90 0.46 11.93 6.19
C ASP A 90 1.08 11.61 7.56
N GLY A 91 1.52 10.36 7.77
CA GLY A 91 2.14 9.87 8.98
C GLY A 91 1.19 9.34 10.06
N ASP A 92 -0.12 9.23 9.80
CA ASP A 92 -1.11 8.65 10.72
C ASP A 92 -1.87 7.48 10.08
N THR A 93 -1.63 6.27 10.59
CA THR A 93 -2.32 5.07 10.12
C THR A 93 -3.73 4.89 10.70
N ASN A 94 -4.19 5.75 11.61
CA ASN A 94 -5.51 5.62 12.25
C ASN A 94 -6.64 6.34 11.49
N ASP A 95 -6.45 6.58 10.19
CA ASP A 95 -7.39 7.30 9.35
C ASP A 95 -7.95 6.43 8.21
N TYR A 96 -8.62 7.08 7.25
CA TYR A 96 -9.22 6.46 6.08
C TYR A 96 -8.51 6.92 4.82
N SER A 97 -8.26 5.97 3.93
CA SER A 97 -7.71 6.28 2.61
C SER A 97 -8.37 5.48 1.50
N ASP A 98 -8.71 6.19 0.42
CA ASP A 98 -9.26 5.66 -0.84
C ASP A 98 -8.23 5.63 -1.97
N LYS A 99 -7.02 6.08 -1.70
CA LYS A 99 -5.94 6.19 -2.68
C LYS A 99 -4.61 5.87 -2.03
N SER A 100 -3.74 5.23 -2.80
CA SER A 100 -2.37 4.98 -2.37
C SER A 100 -1.43 5.98 -3.03
N VAL A 101 -0.48 6.53 -2.25
CA VAL A 101 0.70 7.22 -2.79
C VAL A 101 1.79 6.24 -3.25
N PHE A 102 1.65 4.95 -2.91
CA PHE A 102 2.50 3.86 -3.38
C PHE A 102 1.93 3.25 -4.67
N PRO A 103 2.68 3.27 -5.78
CA PRO A 103 2.21 2.72 -7.05
C PRO A 103 1.98 1.20 -7.02
N GLU A 104 2.59 0.49 -6.09
CA GLU A 104 2.44 -0.95 -5.91
C GLU A 104 1.11 -1.34 -5.23
N VAL A 105 0.45 -0.39 -4.55
CA VAL A 105 -0.82 -0.64 -3.86
C VAL A 105 -1.94 0.01 -4.67
N SER A 106 -2.91 -0.80 -5.09
CA SER A 106 -4.13 -0.34 -5.73
C SER A 106 -5.33 -0.83 -4.92
N LEU A 107 -6.09 0.11 -4.36
CA LEU A 107 -7.35 -0.23 -3.70
C LEU A 107 -8.52 -0.38 -4.69
N GLY A 108 -8.29 -0.34 -6.01
CA GLY A 108 -9.35 -0.54 -7.00
C GLY A 108 -10.51 0.47 -6.91
N GLY A 109 -10.28 1.65 -6.31
CA GLY A 109 -11.30 2.68 -6.09
C GLY A 109 -12.19 2.46 -4.87
N VAL A 110 -11.89 1.48 -4.02
CA VAL A 110 -12.49 1.35 -2.67
C VAL A 110 -11.56 1.96 -1.62
N GLY A 111 -12.10 2.39 -0.48
CA GLY A 111 -11.25 2.85 0.63
C GLY A 111 -11.20 1.87 1.81
N SER A 112 -10.20 2.08 2.66
CA SER A 112 -9.93 1.25 3.84
C SER A 112 -9.39 2.08 4.98
N CYS A 113 -9.57 1.59 6.21
CA CYS A 113 -8.80 2.08 7.35
C CYS A 113 -7.33 1.67 7.19
N GLU A 114 -6.43 2.63 7.26
CA GLU A 114 -4.99 2.44 7.00
C GLU A 114 -4.32 1.46 8.00
N LYS A 115 -4.86 1.38 9.21
CA LYS A 115 -4.46 0.43 10.26
C LYS A 115 -4.81 -1.02 9.99
N ARG A 116 -5.81 -1.27 9.14
CA ARG A 116 -6.43 -2.58 9.01
C ARG A 116 -6.78 -2.91 7.57
N ILE A 117 -5.77 -2.89 6.71
CA ILE A 117 -5.93 -3.19 5.29
C ILE A 117 -5.84 -4.69 5.05
N PRO A 118 -6.92 -5.36 4.65
CA PRO A 118 -6.91 -6.80 4.39
C PRO A 118 -6.08 -7.15 3.15
N CYS A 119 -5.44 -8.32 3.16
CA CYS A 119 -4.63 -8.80 2.05
C CYS A 119 -5.38 -8.90 0.72
N PHE A 120 -6.67 -9.24 0.73
CA PHE A 120 -7.48 -9.33 -0.50
C PHE A 120 -7.74 -7.98 -1.18
N LEU A 121 -7.47 -6.85 -0.50
CA LEU A 121 -7.44 -5.53 -1.14
C LEU A 121 -6.07 -5.16 -1.67
N LEU A 122 -5.00 -5.69 -1.07
CA LEU A 122 -3.62 -5.37 -1.45
C LEU A 122 -3.14 -6.19 -2.65
N VAL A 123 -3.60 -7.45 -2.76
CA VAL A 123 -3.16 -8.37 -3.80
C VAL A 123 -4.35 -9.11 -4.40
N GLU A 124 -4.34 -9.25 -5.73
CA GLU A 124 -5.33 -10.06 -6.43
C GLU A 124 -5.02 -11.55 -6.23
N CYS A 125 -5.91 -12.26 -5.54
CA CYS A 125 -5.81 -13.71 -5.36
C CYS A 125 -6.92 -14.42 -6.16
N PRO A 126 -6.59 -15.36 -7.07
CA PRO A 126 -7.58 -15.93 -7.98
C PRO A 126 -8.80 -16.55 -7.28
N ASN A 127 -10.00 -16.12 -7.68
CA ASN A 127 -11.30 -16.54 -7.14
C ASN A 127 -11.45 -16.29 -5.62
N VAL A 128 -10.77 -15.29 -5.08
CA VAL A 128 -10.89 -14.87 -3.69
C VAL A 128 -11.29 -13.40 -3.64
N ASP A 129 -12.52 -13.15 -3.20
CA ASP A 129 -13.02 -11.83 -2.84
C ASP A 129 -13.43 -11.81 -1.34
N ALA A 130 -13.85 -10.64 -0.84
CA ALA A 130 -14.25 -10.47 0.54
C ALA A 130 -15.39 -11.42 0.96
N LYS A 131 -16.35 -11.68 0.05
CA LYS A 131 -17.46 -12.61 0.29
C LYS A 131 -16.97 -14.05 0.41
N ARG A 132 -16.08 -14.47 -0.48
CA ARG A 132 -15.46 -15.79 -0.43
C ARG A 132 -14.66 -15.98 0.87
N CYS A 133 -14.02 -14.91 1.35
CA CYS A 133 -13.36 -14.89 2.64
C CYS A 133 -14.33 -15.11 3.80
N GLU A 134 -15.44 -14.38 3.86
CA GLU A 134 -16.50 -14.58 4.84
C GLU A 134 -17.01 -16.03 4.84
N GLU A 135 -17.42 -16.54 3.68
CA GLU A 135 -17.94 -17.92 3.52
C GLU A 135 -16.95 -18.97 4.03
N THR A 136 -15.67 -18.80 3.71
CA THR A 136 -14.62 -19.75 4.09
C THR A 136 -14.34 -19.69 5.60
N ILE A 137 -14.30 -18.49 6.19
CA ILE A 137 -14.13 -18.32 7.64
C ILE A 137 -15.30 -18.96 8.39
N CYS A 138 -16.54 -18.69 7.95
CA CYS A 138 -17.74 -19.31 8.49
C CYS A 138 -17.69 -20.84 8.42
N SER A 139 -17.40 -21.39 7.23
CA SER A 139 -17.30 -22.84 7.01
C SER A 139 -16.21 -23.48 7.87
N TYR A 140 -15.02 -22.89 7.89
CA TYR A 140 -13.87 -23.41 8.62
C TYR A 140 -14.13 -23.49 10.12
N TYR A 141 -14.58 -22.39 10.74
CA TYR A 141 -14.85 -22.39 12.18
C TYR A 141 -16.09 -23.19 12.57
N SER A 142 -17.10 -23.26 11.71
CA SER A 142 -18.24 -24.18 11.88
C SER A 142 -17.78 -25.64 11.91
N SER A 143 -16.86 -26.03 11.02
CA SER A 143 -16.28 -27.38 11.00
C SER A 143 -15.49 -27.72 12.28
N LEU A 144 -15.01 -26.71 13.01
CA LEU A 144 -14.35 -26.84 14.30
C LEU A 144 -15.33 -26.82 15.49
N GLY A 145 -16.64 -26.73 15.22
CA GLY A 145 -17.70 -26.75 16.23
C GLY A 145 -18.10 -25.39 16.78
N VAL A 146 -17.66 -24.28 16.19
CA VAL A 146 -18.11 -22.92 16.56
C VAL A 146 -19.44 -22.63 15.87
N LEU A 147 -20.49 -22.31 16.62
CA LEU A 147 -21.86 -22.21 16.09
C LEU A 147 -22.60 -20.96 16.58
N GLY A 148 -23.66 -20.57 15.85
CA GLY A 148 -24.56 -19.49 16.19
C GLY A 148 -23.83 -18.16 16.41
N SER A 149 -24.25 -17.40 17.42
CA SER A 149 -23.68 -16.08 17.72
C SER A 149 -22.18 -16.08 18.02
N ALA A 150 -21.61 -17.21 18.45
CA ALA A 150 -20.17 -17.34 18.65
C ALA A 150 -19.41 -17.40 17.31
N LEU A 151 -20.03 -17.99 16.28
CA LEU A 151 -19.49 -18.01 14.93
C LEU A 151 -19.59 -16.62 14.29
N ASP A 152 -20.72 -15.95 14.46
CA ASP A 152 -20.92 -14.56 14.01
C ASP A 152 -19.90 -13.63 14.66
N ALA A 153 -19.72 -13.69 15.98
CA ALA A 153 -18.71 -12.90 16.68
C ALA A 153 -17.29 -13.19 16.15
N ARG A 154 -17.01 -14.46 15.83
CA ARG A 154 -15.70 -14.86 15.32
C ARG A 154 -15.41 -14.30 13.93
N VAL A 155 -16.38 -14.34 13.01
CA VAL A 155 -16.18 -13.77 11.67
C VAL A 155 -16.06 -12.25 11.74
N ASN A 156 -16.81 -11.59 12.61
CA ASN A 156 -16.70 -10.14 12.83
C ASN A 156 -15.34 -9.72 13.42
N GLU A 157 -14.78 -10.50 14.34
CA GLU A 157 -13.43 -10.27 14.87
C GLU A 157 -12.37 -10.39 13.75
N LEU A 158 -12.55 -11.38 12.87
CA LEU A 158 -11.57 -11.76 11.86
C LEU A 158 -11.67 -10.94 10.56
N LEU A 159 -12.83 -10.37 10.25
CA LEU A 159 -13.08 -9.50 9.09
C LEU A 159 -13.43 -8.07 9.52
N ASP A 160 -12.96 -7.65 10.68
CA ASP A 160 -13.24 -6.32 11.23
C ASP A 160 -12.82 -5.19 10.27
N PRO A 161 -13.73 -4.26 9.95
CA PRO A 161 -13.49 -3.17 9.01
C PRO A 161 -12.58 -2.05 9.54
N GLY A 162 -12.33 -2.00 10.86
CA GLY A 162 -11.55 -0.97 11.53
C GLY A 162 -12.35 0.26 11.95
N ASP A 163 -11.76 1.06 12.85
CA ASP A 163 -12.42 2.17 13.56
C ASP A 163 -12.87 3.34 12.66
N CYS A 164 -12.34 3.42 11.43
CA CYS A 164 -12.70 4.48 10.48
C CYS A 164 -13.99 4.16 9.69
N HIS A 165 -14.47 2.91 9.73
CA HIS A 165 -15.58 2.40 8.90
C HIS A 165 -16.86 3.24 9.00
N ASP A 166 -17.32 3.52 10.21
CA ASP A 166 -18.57 4.25 10.47
C ASP A 166 -18.61 5.66 9.85
N LYS A 167 -17.45 6.29 9.66
CA LYS A 167 -17.35 7.63 9.09
C LYS A 167 -17.42 7.61 7.55
N PHE A 168 -17.12 6.48 6.92
CA PHE A 168 -16.92 6.36 5.47
C PHE A 168 -17.71 5.20 4.86
N LEU A 169 -18.84 4.81 5.46
CA LEU A 169 -19.67 3.67 5.05
C LEU A 169 -19.83 3.53 3.53
N ALA A 170 -20.24 4.58 2.81
CA ALA A 170 -20.55 4.49 1.38
C ALA A 170 -19.37 4.10 0.47
N TYR A 171 -18.13 4.30 0.93
CA TYR A 171 -16.92 4.13 0.14
C TYR A 171 -15.95 3.09 0.73
N HIS A 172 -16.24 2.60 1.93
CA HIS A 172 -15.41 1.62 2.61
C HIS A 172 -15.58 0.23 2.01
N TRP A 173 -14.46 -0.49 1.84
CA TRP A 173 -14.44 -1.83 1.23
C TRP A 173 -15.47 -2.78 1.85
N PHE A 174 -15.63 -2.70 3.17
CA PHE A 174 -16.51 -3.60 3.91
C PHE A 174 -17.97 -3.40 3.52
N THR A 175 -18.45 -2.15 3.48
CA THR A 175 -19.83 -1.87 3.07
C THR A 175 -20.08 -2.19 1.60
N ILE A 176 -19.06 -2.00 0.75
CA ILE A 176 -19.15 -2.36 -0.67
C ILE A 176 -19.25 -3.89 -0.83
N ALA A 177 -18.44 -4.64 -0.08
CA ALA A 177 -18.45 -6.09 -0.09
C ALA A 177 -19.73 -6.69 0.56
N PHE A 178 -20.24 -6.04 1.60
CA PHE A 178 -21.33 -6.52 2.45
C PHE A 178 -22.47 -5.48 2.54
N PRO A 179 -23.18 -5.18 1.44
CA PRO A 179 -24.13 -4.08 1.38
C PRO A 179 -25.42 -4.26 2.21
N GLN A 180 -25.63 -5.43 2.82
CA GLN A 180 -26.79 -5.72 3.68
C GLN A 180 -26.47 -5.56 5.18
N THR A 181 -25.21 -5.26 5.55
CA THR A 181 -24.77 -5.15 6.94
C THR A 181 -24.65 -3.67 7.33
N ASP A 182 -25.79 -3.05 7.62
CA ASP A 182 -25.93 -1.61 7.91
C ASP A 182 -25.09 -1.10 9.11
N ARG A 183 -24.44 -2.00 9.86
CA ARG A 183 -23.63 -1.72 11.05
C ARG A 183 -22.29 -2.43 11.13
N GLY A 184 -21.81 -3.02 10.03
CA GLY A 184 -20.53 -3.72 10.07
C GLY A 184 -20.57 -5.12 10.69
N GLU A 185 -21.76 -5.67 10.97
CA GLU A 185 -21.90 -7.01 11.55
C GLU A 185 -22.21 -8.05 10.46
N LEU A 186 -21.30 -9.00 10.26
CA LEU A 186 -21.46 -10.20 9.45
C LEU A 186 -22.22 -11.28 10.21
N GLY A 187 -22.97 -12.09 9.47
CA GLY A 187 -23.66 -13.25 9.99
C GLY A 187 -23.36 -14.47 9.14
N CYS A 188 -22.95 -15.56 9.76
CA CYS A 188 -22.76 -16.82 9.06
C CYS A 188 -24.12 -17.50 8.89
N THR A 189 -24.82 -17.21 7.79
CA THR A 189 -26.05 -17.94 7.43
C THR A 189 -25.75 -19.43 7.27
N GLN A 190 -26.39 -20.26 8.10
CA GLN A 190 -26.43 -21.72 7.96
C GLN A 190 -27.54 -22.15 7.02
#